data_AF-A0A3B9DTG2-F1
#
_entry.id   AF-A0A3B9DTG2-F1
#
_cell.length_a   1.000
_cell.length_b   1.000
_cell.length_c   1.000
_cell.angle_alpha   90.00
_cell.angle_beta   90.00
_cell.angle_gamma   90.00
#
_symmetry.space_group_name_H-M   'P 1'
#
loop_
_entity.id
_entity.type
_entity.pdbx_description
1 polymer ?
#
loop_
_entity_poly.entity_id
_entity_poly.type
_entity_poly.pdbx_seq_one_letter_code
_entity_poly.pdbx_strand_id
1 'polypeptide(L)'
;MKTLALAVMLAACLPASAQTPNIAPVYEGFETNDDGSFNLPFGYYNRNWEEEINVPVGPDNRLEPGGPDQGQPAHFFPRRNQFVFRVHVPADFGDSEVVWTLTSNGVTERAYGTLRPPYAVNEVVMS
;
A
#
# COMPACT_ATOMS: atom_id res chain seq x y z
N MET A 1 57.45 21.68 -22.76
CA MET A 1 56.76 20.89 -21.72
C MET A 1 55.49 21.63 -21.32
N LYS A 2 54.35 20.94 -21.45
CA LYS A 2 53.11 21.03 -20.65
C LYS A 2 52.31 22.36 -20.63
N THR A 3 51.25 22.33 -21.43
CA THR A 3 49.96 23.03 -21.31
C THR A 3 49.41 23.04 -19.88
N LEU A 4 48.71 24.11 -19.49
CA LEU A 4 47.74 24.07 -18.38
C LEU A 4 46.39 24.59 -18.89
N ALA A 5 45.40 23.72 -18.94
CA ALA A 5 44.00 24.07 -19.14
C ALA A 5 43.31 24.12 -17.77
N LEU A 6 42.61 25.21 -17.50
CA LEU A 6 41.82 25.40 -16.28
C LEU A 6 40.46 24.70 -16.48
N ALA A 7 40.20 23.63 -15.72
CA ALA A 7 38.92 22.95 -15.72
C ALA A 7 37.97 23.65 -14.72
N VAL A 8 36.89 24.22 -15.21
CA VAL A 8 35.77 24.67 -14.38
C VAL A 8 34.90 23.44 -14.10
N MET A 9 34.90 22.95 -12.86
CA MET A 9 33.92 21.95 -12.41
C MET A 9 32.59 22.64 -12.15
N LEU A 10 31.61 22.41 -13.04
CA LEU A 10 30.22 22.64 -12.71
C LEU A 10 29.79 21.53 -11.74
N ALA A 11 29.55 21.88 -10.47
CA ALA A 11 28.84 20.98 -9.57
C ALA A 11 27.39 20.86 -10.05
N ALA A 12 27.07 19.77 -10.74
CA ALA A 12 25.68 19.43 -11.02
C ALA A 12 25.02 19.11 -9.67
N CYS A 13 24.22 20.05 -9.17
CA CYS A 13 23.22 19.74 -8.16
C CYS A 13 22.21 18.82 -8.87
N LEU A 14 22.41 17.49 -8.77
CA LEU A 14 21.38 16.55 -9.20
C LEU A 14 20.13 16.92 -8.39
N PRO A 15 18.97 17.20 -9.02
CA PRO A 15 17.76 17.32 -8.24
C PRO A 15 17.65 16.03 -7.44
N ALA A 16 17.49 16.13 -6.11
CA ALA A 16 16.92 15.03 -5.35
C ALA A 16 15.67 14.63 -6.13
N SER A 17 15.62 13.38 -6.62
CA SER A 17 14.47 12.91 -7.38
C SER A 17 13.24 13.23 -6.52
N ALA A 18 12.44 14.20 -6.95
CA ALA A 18 11.14 14.42 -6.36
C ALA A 18 10.37 13.14 -6.68
N GLN A 19 10.33 12.21 -5.73
CA GLN A 19 9.66 10.93 -5.92
C GLN A 19 8.23 11.26 -6.34
N THR A 20 7.83 10.84 -7.54
CA THR A 20 6.45 11.06 -8.02
C THR A 20 5.51 10.47 -6.97
N PRO A 21 4.44 11.19 -6.57
CA PRO A 21 3.52 10.69 -5.56
C PRO A 21 2.99 9.31 -5.95
N ASN A 22 2.99 8.39 -4.99
CA ASN A 22 2.60 6.99 -5.17
C ASN A 22 1.41 6.63 -4.28
N ILE A 23 0.86 5.44 -4.48
CA ILE A 23 -0.19 4.89 -3.64
C ILE A 23 0.44 4.13 -2.48
N ALA A 24 -0.03 4.40 -1.25
CA ALA A 24 0.23 3.54 -0.10
C ALA A 24 -1.02 2.69 0.19
N PRO A 25 -0.93 1.35 0.19
CA PRO A 25 -1.97 0.51 0.77
C PRO A 25 -2.01 0.74 2.29
N VAL A 26 -3.18 0.58 2.88
CA VAL A 26 -3.42 0.79 4.31
C VAL A 26 -4.23 -0.37 4.86
N TYR A 27 -3.76 -0.92 5.97
CA TYR A 27 -4.53 -1.86 6.76
C TYR A 27 -5.37 -1.08 7.77
N GLU A 28 -6.67 -1.33 7.81
CA GLU A 28 -7.62 -0.54 8.61
C GLU A 28 -7.99 -1.21 9.95
N GLY A 29 -7.44 -2.39 10.23
CA GLY A 29 -7.76 -3.19 11.41
C GLY A 29 -8.54 -4.46 11.06
N PHE A 30 -9.08 -5.15 12.06
CA PHE A 30 -9.86 -6.37 11.84
C PHE A 30 -11.22 -6.34 12.54
N GLU A 31 -12.16 -7.06 11.95
CA GLU A 31 -13.52 -7.30 12.44
C GLU A 31 -13.64 -8.79 12.76
N THR A 32 -14.23 -9.16 13.90
CA THR A 32 -14.53 -10.55 14.26
C THR A 32 -15.94 -10.92 13.80
N ASN A 33 -16.09 -12.07 13.13
CA ASN A 33 -17.38 -12.59 12.68
C ASN A 33 -18.00 -13.54 13.73
N ASP A 34 -19.31 -13.81 13.63
CA ASP A 34 -20.05 -14.65 14.58
C ASP A 34 -19.53 -16.11 14.66
N ASP A 35 -18.93 -16.61 13.57
CA ASP A 35 -18.34 -17.94 13.48
C ASP A 35 -16.89 -18.01 14.01
N GLY A 36 -16.37 -16.89 14.53
CA GLY A 36 -15.02 -16.76 15.04
C GLY A 36 -13.95 -16.49 13.97
N SER A 37 -14.32 -16.44 12.70
CA SER A 37 -13.44 -15.95 11.62
C SER A 37 -13.28 -14.42 11.68
N PHE A 38 -12.46 -13.87 10.79
CA PHE A 38 -12.19 -12.43 10.78
C PHE A 38 -12.25 -11.83 9.38
N ASN A 39 -12.62 -10.56 9.29
CA ASN A 39 -12.43 -9.74 8.10
C ASN A 39 -11.33 -8.72 8.34
N LEU A 40 -10.42 -8.60 7.37
CA LEU A 40 -9.33 -7.65 7.37
C LEU A 40 -9.64 -6.57 6.33
N PRO A 41 -10.27 -5.44 6.70
CA PRO A 41 -10.44 -4.31 5.81
C PRO A 41 -9.12 -3.65 5.43
N PHE A 42 -9.02 -3.28 4.16
CA PHE A 42 -7.93 -2.50 3.61
C PHE A 42 -8.46 -1.24 2.93
N GLY A 43 -7.65 -0.19 2.98
CA GLY A 43 -7.82 1.07 2.27
C GLY A 43 -6.56 1.43 1.52
N TYR A 44 -6.53 2.59 0.88
CA TYR A 44 -5.31 3.14 0.31
C TYR A 44 -5.28 4.66 0.37
N TYR A 45 -4.09 5.22 0.29
CA TYR A 45 -3.87 6.64 0.09
C TYR A 45 -3.10 6.87 -1.21
N ASN A 46 -3.83 7.33 -2.23
CA ASN A 46 -3.21 7.87 -3.43
C ASN A 46 -2.74 9.30 -3.10
N ARG A 47 -1.42 9.49 -3.05
CA ARG A 47 -0.83 10.77 -2.64
C ARG A 47 -1.08 11.90 -3.64
N ASN A 48 -1.53 11.59 -4.84
CA ASN A 48 -1.93 12.58 -5.84
C ASN A 48 -3.21 13.34 -5.44
N TRP A 49 -3.36 14.54 -6.01
CA TRP A 49 -4.55 15.37 -5.84
C TRP A 49 -5.61 15.12 -6.92
N GLU A 50 -5.18 14.90 -8.16
CA GLU A 50 -6.07 14.75 -9.32
C GLU A 50 -5.82 13.44 -10.08
N GLU A 51 -4.57 12.95 -10.10
CA GLU A 51 -4.20 11.74 -10.85
C GLU A 51 -4.85 10.49 -10.26
N GLU A 52 -5.64 9.82 -11.09
CA GLU A 52 -6.05 8.43 -10.92
C GLU A 52 -4.98 7.50 -11.49
N ILE A 53 -4.66 6.44 -10.76
CA ILE A 53 -3.63 5.47 -11.17
C ILE A 53 -4.28 4.11 -11.40
N ASN A 54 -3.93 3.44 -12.49
CA ASN A 54 -4.33 2.07 -12.76
C ASN A 54 -3.16 1.11 -12.46
N VAL A 55 -3.37 0.15 -11.58
CA VAL A 55 -2.43 -0.95 -11.32
C VAL A 55 -3.22 -2.26 -11.35
N PRO A 56 -3.22 -3.00 -12.48
CA PRO A 56 -3.92 -4.28 -12.58
C PRO A 56 -3.43 -5.27 -11.53
N VAL A 57 -4.34 -6.15 -11.07
CA VAL A 57 -3.96 -7.25 -10.18
C VAL A 57 -2.88 -8.10 -10.83
N GLY A 58 -1.80 -8.37 -10.08
CA GLY A 58 -0.60 -8.99 -10.62
C GLY A 58 0.64 -8.71 -9.76
N PRO A 59 1.86 -8.86 -10.30
CA PRO A 59 3.09 -8.71 -9.52
C PRO A 59 3.20 -7.40 -8.73
N ASP A 60 2.68 -6.32 -9.31
CA ASP A 60 2.70 -4.97 -8.73
C ASP A 60 1.44 -4.63 -7.93
N ASN A 61 0.45 -5.50 -7.86
CA ASN A 61 -0.76 -5.33 -7.05
C ASN A 61 -1.28 -6.71 -6.64
N ARG A 62 -0.76 -7.24 -5.54
CA ARG A 62 -1.07 -8.60 -5.08
C ARG A 62 -1.24 -8.68 -3.58
N LEU A 63 -2.09 -9.61 -3.17
CA LEU A 63 -2.21 -10.07 -1.80
C LEU A 63 -1.51 -11.42 -1.63
N GLU A 64 -0.85 -11.63 -0.50
CA GLU A 64 -0.26 -12.92 -0.14
C GLU A 64 -0.51 -13.16 1.36
N PRO A 65 -0.85 -14.38 1.81
CA PRO A 65 -1.07 -15.61 1.05
C PRO A 65 -2.44 -15.65 0.34
N GLY A 66 -2.65 -16.64 -0.54
CA GLY A 66 -3.91 -16.85 -1.28
C GLY A 66 -4.11 -15.93 -2.49
N GLY A 67 -3.04 -15.31 -2.97
CA GLY A 67 -3.03 -14.33 -4.04
C GLY A 67 -3.12 -14.83 -5.48
N PRO A 68 -2.92 -13.91 -6.45
CA PRO A 68 -2.70 -12.48 -6.21
C PRO A 68 -3.98 -11.69 -5.97
N ASP A 69 -5.16 -12.24 -6.32
CA ASP A 69 -6.45 -11.55 -6.29
C ASP A 69 -7.30 -12.00 -5.10
N GLN A 70 -7.68 -11.05 -4.24
CA GLN A 70 -8.73 -11.25 -3.23
C GLN A 70 -9.69 -10.06 -3.16
N GLY A 71 -9.93 -9.40 -4.31
CA GLY A 71 -10.88 -8.31 -4.44
C GLY A 71 -10.31 -6.92 -4.19
N GLN A 72 -8.98 -6.76 -4.19
CA GLN A 72 -8.36 -5.44 -4.13
C GLN A 72 -8.63 -4.61 -5.41
N PRO A 73 -8.69 -3.27 -5.32
CA PRO A 73 -8.93 -2.42 -6.49
C PRO A 73 -7.76 -2.49 -7.49
N ALA A 74 -8.09 -2.29 -8.77
CA ALA A 74 -7.12 -2.11 -9.86
C ALA A 74 -7.08 -0.67 -10.40
N HIS A 75 -8.01 0.17 -9.94
CA HIS A 75 -8.12 1.58 -10.30
C HIS A 75 -8.20 2.41 -9.02
N PHE A 76 -7.31 3.40 -8.88
CA PHE A 76 -7.07 4.11 -7.63
C PHE A 76 -7.36 5.60 -7.79
N PHE A 77 -8.52 6.02 -7.26
CA PHE A 77 -8.91 7.43 -7.17
C PHE A 77 -7.95 8.25 -6.30
N PRO A 78 -7.89 9.57 -6.46
CA PRO A 78 -7.04 10.43 -5.65
C PRO A 78 -7.37 10.34 -4.15
N ARG A 79 -6.41 10.78 -3.32
CA ARG A 79 -6.57 10.94 -1.88
C ARG A 79 -6.85 9.62 -1.15
N ARG A 80 -7.43 9.73 0.05
CA ARG A 80 -7.66 8.62 0.97
C ARG A 80 -8.98 7.94 0.64
N ASN A 81 -8.92 6.62 0.48
CA ASN A 81 -10.07 5.77 0.27
C ASN A 81 -9.98 4.64 1.30
N GLN A 82 -10.80 4.70 2.35
CA GLN A 82 -10.78 3.75 3.46
C GLN A 82 -11.72 2.58 3.19
N PHE A 83 -11.41 1.41 3.78
CA PHE A 83 -12.30 0.24 3.80
C PHE A 83 -12.79 -0.23 2.41
N VAL A 84 -11.96 -0.10 1.38
CA VAL A 84 -12.33 -0.34 -0.03
C VAL A 84 -12.55 -1.81 -0.37
N PHE A 85 -11.94 -2.74 0.39
CA PHE A 85 -12.22 -4.17 0.31
C PHE A 85 -11.86 -4.86 1.64
N ARG A 86 -12.27 -6.12 1.79
CA ARG A 86 -12.02 -6.95 2.97
C ARG A 86 -11.47 -8.30 2.55
N VAL A 87 -10.45 -8.77 3.26
CA VAL A 87 -9.95 -10.15 3.16
C VAL A 87 -10.51 -10.98 4.30
N HIS A 88 -11.18 -12.06 3.99
CA HIS A 88 -11.66 -13.02 4.99
C HIS A 88 -10.55 -13.98 5.39
N VAL A 89 -10.34 -14.18 6.69
CA VAL A 89 -9.35 -15.12 7.23
C VAL A 89 -9.99 -16.03 8.30
N PRO A 90 -9.56 -17.30 8.42
CA PRO A 90 -10.21 -18.27 9.30
C PRO A 90 -9.97 -18.00 10.79
N ALA A 91 -10.75 -18.65 11.65
CA ALA A 91 -10.67 -18.50 13.11
C ALA A 91 -9.30 -18.89 13.69
N ASP A 92 -8.55 -19.77 13.02
CA ASP A 92 -7.22 -20.22 13.40
C ASP A 92 -6.08 -19.43 12.74
N PHE A 93 -6.37 -18.25 12.17
CA PHE A 93 -5.37 -17.39 11.51
C PHE A 93 -4.18 -17.01 12.41
N GLY A 94 -4.42 -16.89 13.73
CA GLY A 94 -3.35 -16.72 14.73
C GLY A 94 -2.49 -15.48 14.48
N ASP A 95 -1.17 -15.66 14.51
CA ASP A 95 -0.17 -14.61 14.27
C ASP A 95 0.22 -14.46 12.79
N SER A 96 -0.55 -15.06 11.87
CA SER A 96 -0.32 -14.93 10.43
C SER A 96 -0.58 -13.50 9.94
N GLU A 97 -0.11 -13.20 8.73
CA GLU A 97 -0.32 -11.90 8.10
C GLU A 97 -0.85 -12.07 6.67
N VAL A 98 -1.75 -11.17 6.27
CA VAL A 98 -2.08 -10.92 4.86
C VAL A 98 -1.34 -9.66 4.43
N VAL A 99 -0.52 -9.76 3.40
CA VAL A 99 0.32 -8.67 2.89
C VAL A 99 -0.23 -8.18 1.57
N TRP A 100 -0.70 -6.93 1.53
CA TRP A 100 -0.99 -6.25 0.27
C TRP A 100 0.26 -5.52 -0.21
N THR A 101 0.84 -5.99 -1.31
CA THR A 101 1.97 -5.32 -1.98
C THR A 101 1.46 -4.54 -3.18
N LEU A 102 1.80 -3.24 -3.23
CA LEU A 102 1.41 -2.34 -4.32
C LEU A 102 2.62 -1.53 -4.81
N THR A 103 2.94 -1.66 -6.09
CA THR A 103 3.93 -0.84 -6.79
C THR A 103 3.22 0.18 -7.67
N SER A 104 3.51 1.47 -7.44
CA SER A 104 3.01 2.56 -8.30
C SER A 104 4.08 3.62 -8.44
N ASN A 105 4.21 4.19 -9.65
CA ASN A 105 5.23 5.18 -9.97
C ASN A 105 6.66 4.76 -9.54
N GLY A 106 6.97 3.47 -9.69
CA GLY A 106 8.26 2.88 -9.33
C GLY A 106 8.50 2.69 -7.83
N VAL A 107 7.50 2.94 -6.98
CA VAL A 107 7.58 2.78 -5.52
C VAL A 107 6.69 1.63 -5.07
N THR A 108 7.29 0.66 -4.39
CA THR A 108 6.57 -0.46 -3.77
C THR A 108 6.30 -0.18 -2.30
N GLU A 109 5.03 -0.19 -1.92
CA GLU A 109 4.54 -0.07 -0.55
C GLU A 109 3.82 -1.35 -0.11
N ARG A 110 3.67 -1.54 1.20
CA ARG A 110 3.01 -2.72 1.77
C ARG A 110 2.12 -2.39 2.95
N ALA A 111 0.98 -3.06 3.04
CA ALA A 111 0.13 -3.10 4.22
C ALA A 111 0.07 -4.54 4.76
N TYR A 112 0.14 -4.68 6.08
CA TYR A 112 0.19 -5.97 6.77
C TYR A 112 -1.08 -6.11 7.63
N GLY A 113 -2.01 -6.94 7.18
CA GLY A 113 -3.21 -7.28 7.93
C GLY A 113 -2.92 -8.38 8.95
N THR A 114 -3.25 -8.13 10.22
CA THR A 114 -2.89 -8.98 11.36
C THR A 114 -4.00 -8.96 12.41
N LEU A 115 -4.06 -9.94 13.32
CA LEU A 115 -5.05 -9.93 14.41
C LEU A 115 -4.50 -9.35 15.73
N ARG A 116 -3.50 -8.45 15.67
CA ARG A 116 -2.93 -7.89 16.90
C ARG A 116 -3.99 -7.07 17.64
N PRO A 117 -4.22 -7.28 18.95
CA PRO A 117 -5.34 -6.68 19.69
C PRO A 117 -5.53 -5.16 19.54
N PRO A 118 -4.47 -4.33 19.43
CA PRO A 118 -4.64 -2.88 19.22
C PRO A 118 -5.29 -2.48 17.89
N TYR A 119 -5.37 -3.39 16.91
CA TYR A 119 -5.97 -3.15 15.60
C TYR A 119 -7.41 -3.69 15.49
N ALA A 120 -7.99 -4.19 16.57
CA ALA A 120 -9.39 -4.59 16.57
C ALA A 120 -10.28 -3.35 16.31
N VAL A 121 -11.08 -3.39 15.25
CA VAL A 121 -12.05 -2.34 14.95
C VAL A 121 -13.31 -2.64 15.75
N ASN A 122 -13.66 -1.74 16.66
CA ASN A 122 -14.99 -1.72 17.27
C ASN A 122 -15.88 -0.72 16.50
N GLU A 123 -17.20 -0.89 16.64
CA GLU A 123 -18.25 -0.11 15.97
C GLU A 123 -18.14 1.43 16.16
N VAL A 124 -17.25 1.89 17.04
CA VAL A 124 -17.02 3.30 17.38
C VAL A 124 -16.12 4.04 16.38
N VAL A 125 -15.36 3.34 15.51
CA VAL A 125 -14.33 3.97 14.64
C VAL A 125 -14.80 4.23 13.20
N MET A 126 -16.04 3.86 12.83
CA MET A 126 -16.55 4.01 11.45
C MET A 126 -17.57 5.16 11.24
N SER A 127 -17.66 6.15 12.14
CA SER A 127 -18.56 7.33 12.00
C SER A 127 -17.97 8.48 11.20
#